data_AF-A0A5J4URE2-F1
#
_entry.id   AF-A0A5J4URE2-F1
#
_cell.length_a   1.000
_cell.length_b   1.000
_cell.length_c   1.000
_cell.angle_alpha   90.00
_cell.angle_beta   90.00
_cell.angle_gamma   90.00
#
_symmetry.space_group_name_H-M   'P 1'
#
loop_
_entity.id
_entity.type
_entity.pdbx_description
1 polymer ?
#
loop_
_entity_poly.entity_id
_entity_poly.type
_entity_poly.pdbx_seq_one_letter_code
_entity_poly.pdbx_strand_id
1 'polypeptide(L)'
;MFFAGKVLGNNTGNPMADVKMKGGYRSLDFDQREGMNDKCCLITFLVTVLIGLVLLIVVIVMGDPAGVQSVNSNEYPPISNSQSGEILSLSSESGQLISMQTNVDDEDTTVSAGSIGGDLVKHIWMLFVLSPIALLLSFGYILLLKYFVKFVVWFSIIVGIALLYIVGLALIILGIYFFTQDNQTDIAIILLVFGILILIVAIVITVVVYFSRNKIRLGIQLMKEACNALRAMPLLPLCTASIGVVEIISMGFYGLLSIYALSITSEGESGIRETSTAGIILLFLASIVYTWITFFTAGCNQCIIA
;
A
#
# COMPACT_ATOMS: atom_id res chain seq x y z
N MET A 1 22.91 -11.97 -9.66
CA MET A 1 23.11 -13.07 -10.62
C MET A 1 23.84 -14.29 -10.05
N PHE A 2 24.81 -14.15 -9.13
CA PHE A 2 25.59 -15.31 -8.63
C PHE A 2 24.78 -16.39 -7.89
N PHE A 3 23.72 -16.01 -7.15
CA PHE A 3 22.85 -16.96 -6.46
C PHE A 3 21.88 -17.70 -7.38
N ALA A 4 21.37 -17.03 -8.42
CA ALA A 4 20.40 -17.60 -9.36
C ALA A 4 20.99 -18.81 -10.11
N GLY A 5 22.22 -18.71 -10.63
CA GLY A 5 22.86 -19.79 -11.39
C GLY A 5 23.18 -21.04 -10.57
N LYS A 6 23.44 -20.90 -9.26
CA LYS A 6 23.73 -22.04 -8.37
C LYS A 6 22.48 -22.72 -7.83
N VAL A 7 21.38 -21.99 -7.66
CA VAL A 7 20.13 -22.52 -7.07
C VAL A 7 19.16 -23.01 -8.14
N LEU A 8 19.07 -22.35 -9.30
CA LEU A 8 18.10 -22.68 -10.36
C LEU A 8 18.65 -23.68 -11.40
N GLY A 9 19.93 -24.05 -11.30
CA GLY A 9 20.61 -25.00 -12.19
C GLY A 9 20.91 -24.45 -13.59
N ASN A 10 21.76 -25.15 -14.35
CA ASN A 10 22.17 -24.77 -15.71
C ASN A 10 21.04 -24.76 -16.76
N ASN A 11 19.80 -25.06 -16.37
CA ASN A 11 18.64 -25.08 -17.26
C ASN A 11 17.84 -23.76 -17.27
N THR A 12 18.16 -22.79 -16.41
CA THR A 12 17.71 -21.42 -16.63
C THR A 12 18.55 -20.81 -17.73
N GLY A 13 18.05 -20.89 -18.97
CA GLY A 13 18.61 -20.19 -20.13
C GLY A 13 18.90 -18.72 -19.80
N ASN A 14 19.84 -18.13 -20.53
CA ASN A 14 20.30 -16.78 -20.25
C ASN A 14 19.21 -15.79 -20.70
N PRO A 15 18.42 -15.18 -19.79
CA PRO A 15 17.10 -14.63 -20.12
C PRO A 15 17.17 -13.47 -21.12
N MET A 16 18.28 -12.73 -21.13
CA MET A 16 18.51 -11.65 -22.11
C MET A 16 19.13 -12.12 -23.44
N ALA A 17 19.76 -13.29 -23.49
CA ALA A 17 20.41 -13.80 -24.71
C ALA A 17 19.54 -14.83 -25.46
N ASP A 18 18.60 -15.48 -24.78
CA ASP A 18 17.79 -16.58 -25.34
C ASP A 18 16.48 -16.14 -26.00
N VAL A 19 16.04 -14.89 -25.83
CA VAL A 19 14.84 -14.41 -26.54
C VAL A 19 15.23 -13.92 -27.93
N LYS A 20 15.33 -14.85 -28.88
CA LYS A 20 15.53 -14.51 -30.29
C LYS A 20 14.33 -13.69 -30.78
N MET A 21 14.60 -12.47 -31.24
CA MET A 21 13.57 -11.65 -31.89
C MET A 21 13.29 -12.22 -33.29
N LYS A 22 12.03 -12.56 -33.58
CA LYS A 22 11.57 -12.95 -34.92
C LYS A 22 11.13 -11.71 -35.71
N GLY A 23 11.25 -11.80 -37.03
CA GLY A 23 10.67 -10.80 -37.95
C GLY A 23 11.31 -9.40 -37.90
N GLY A 24 12.60 -9.28 -37.59
CA GLY A 24 13.30 -7.99 -37.55
C GLY A 24 12.88 -7.11 -36.37
N TYR A 25 12.90 -7.65 -35.15
CA TYR A 25 12.48 -7.01 -33.90
C TYR A 25 10.97 -6.74 -33.78
N ARG A 26 10.14 -7.42 -34.58
CA ARG A 26 8.68 -7.23 -34.57
C ARG A 26 7.95 -8.12 -33.57
N SER A 27 8.51 -9.27 -33.21
CA SER A 27 7.91 -10.19 -32.24
C SER A 27 8.98 -10.97 -31.48
N LEU A 28 8.72 -11.26 -30.22
CA LEU A 28 9.53 -12.15 -29.40
C LEU A 28 9.12 -13.60 -29.70
N ASP A 29 10.08 -14.50 -29.92
CA ASP A 29 9.80 -15.92 -30.22
C ASP A 29 9.49 -16.69 -28.93
N PHE A 30 8.22 -16.65 -28.49
CA PHE A 30 7.78 -17.33 -27.28
C PHE A 30 7.45 -18.83 -27.49
N ASP A 31 7.40 -19.29 -28.74
CA ASP A 31 7.08 -20.68 -29.09
C ASP A 31 8.07 -21.69 -28.46
N GLN A 32 9.30 -21.26 -28.18
CA GLN A 32 10.32 -22.09 -27.53
C GLN A 32 10.14 -22.23 -26.01
N ARG A 33 9.28 -21.42 -25.37
CA ARG A 33 9.04 -21.47 -23.92
C ARG A 33 7.75 -22.21 -23.54
N GLU A 34 6.97 -22.69 -24.50
CA GLU A 34 5.84 -23.60 -24.22
C GLU A 34 6.36 -24.91 -23.63
N GLY A 35 6.24 -25.07 -22.30
CA GLY A 35 6.60 -26.29 -21.57
C GLY A 35 7.72 -26.16 -20.52
N MET A 36 8.29 -24.97 -20.31
CA MET A 36 9.18 -24.75 -19.17
C MET A 36 8.40 -24.85 -17.84
N ASN A 37 8.81 -25.79 -16.98
CA ASN A 37 8.18 -26.02 -15.69
C ASN A 37 8.74 -25.04 -14.64
N ASP A 38 8.09 -23.89 -14.45
CA ASP A 38 8.44 -22.89 -13.43
C ASP A 38 8.17 -23.33 -11.97
N LYS A 39 7.85 -24.62 -11.77
CA LYS A 39 7.52 -25.20 -10.46
C LYS A 39 8.65 -25.04 -9.45
N CYS A 40 9.92 -25.10 -9.87
CA CYS A 40 11.06 -24.99 -8.97
C CYS A 40 11.18 -23.57 -8.38
N CYS A 41 11.01 -22.53 -9.20
CA CYS A 41 11.04 -21.14 -8.75
C CYS A 41 9.90 -20.86 -7.75
N LEU A 42 8.68 -21.34 -8.05
CA LEU A 42 7.52 -21.26 -7.16
C LEU A 42 7.79 -21.95 -5.81
N ILE A 43 8.38 -23.15 -5.82
CA ILE A 43 8.69 -23.91 -4.60
C ILE A 43 9.74 -23.18 -3.75
N THR A 44 10.85 -22.74 -4.34
CA THR A 44 11.90 -22.02 -3.61
C THR A 44 11.37 -20.71 -3.00
N PHE A 45 10.49 -20.03 -3.73
CA PHE A 45 9.79 -18.83 -3.25
C PHE A 45 8.86 -19.12 -2.07
N LEU A 46 7.99 -20.13 -2.17
CA LEU A 46 7.10 -20.54 -1.08
C LEU A 46 7.87 -20.90 0.19
N VAL A 47 9.02 -21.57 0.05
CA VAL A 47 9.89 -21.91 1.18
C VAL A 47 10.49 -20.67 1.83
N THR A 48 10.94 -19.68 1.05
CA THR A 48 11.53 -18.44 1.62
C THR A 48 10.49 -17.57 2.31
N VAL A 49 9.28 -17.47 1.75
CA VAL A 49 8.12 -16.83 2.41
C VAL A 49 7.78 -17.52 3.72
N LEU A 50 7.71 -18.85 3.73
CA LEU A 50 7.42 -19.63 4.93
C LEU A 50 8.45 -19.35 6.03
N ILE A 51 9.74 -19.31 5.69
CA ILE A 51 10.82 -18.99 6.63
C ILE A 51 10.65 -17.57 7.19
N GLY A 52 10.37 -16.57 6.34
CA GLY A 52 10.13 -15.20 6.78
C GLY A 52 8.93 -15.07 7.73
N LEU A 53 7.84 -15.79 7.45
CA LEU A 53 6.65 -15.82 8.28
C LEU A 53 6.93 -16.51 9.62
N VAL A 54 7.66 -17.62 9.63
CA VAL A 54 8.08 -18.32 10.86
C VAL A 54 8.96 -17.42 11.73
N LEU A 55 9.95 -16.73 11.14
CA LEU A 55 10.79 -15.79 11.88
C LEU A 55 9.97 -14.66 12.52
N LEU A 56 8.97 -14.15 11.79
CA LEU A 56 8.09 -13.12 12.30
C LEU A 56 7.21 -13.63 13.46
N ILE A 57 6.68 -14.85 13.37
CA ILE A 57 5.95 -15.49 14.48
C ILE A 57 6.88 -15.68 15.69
N VAL A 58 8.12 -16.13 15.49
CA VAL A 58 9.08 -16.32 16.59
C VAL A 58 9.37 -15.00 17.30
N VAL A 59 9.55 -13.90 16.56
CA VAL A 59 9.75 -12.57 17.15
C VAL A 59 8.55 -12.14 18.00
N ILE A 60 7.33 -12.44 17.54
CA ILE A 60 6.10 -12.14 18.29
C ILE A 60 5.99 -13.01 19.55
N VAL A 61 6.28 -14.31 19.45
CA VAL A 61 6.19 -15.23 20.60
C VAL A 61 7.28 -14.95 21.64
N MET A 62 8.48 -14.51 21.22
CA MET A 62 9.55 -14.13 22.14
C MET A 62 9.28 -12.79 22.83
N GLY A 63 8.48 -11.91 22.25
CA GLY A 63 7.97 -10.73 22.94
C GLY A 63 6.85 -11.12 23.89
N ASP A 64 7.17 -11.76 25.02
CA ASP A 64 6.21 -12.28 26.00
C ASP A 64 5.18 -11.20 26.43
N PRO A 65 3.94 -11.23 25.90
CA PRO A 65 2.96 -10.21 26.18
C PRO A 65 2.33 -10.40 27.58
N ALA A 66 2.47 -11.59 28.16
CA ALA A 66 1.87 -11.93 29.45
C ALA A 66 2.60 -11.26 30.62
N GLY A 67 3.90 -10.99 30.48
CA GLY A 67 4.70 -10.29 31.50
C GLY A 67 4.37 -8.80 31.66
N VAL A 68 3.69 -8.18 30.69
CA VAL A 68 3.40 -6.73 30.69
C VAL A 68 1.99 -6.41 31.23
N GLN A 69 1.04 -7.35 31.14
CA GLN A 69 -0.32 -7.14 31.65
C GLN A 69 -0.45 -7.33 33.18
N SER A 70 0.55 -7.87 33.87
CA SER A 70 0.50 -8.09 35.32
C SER A 70 0.88 -6.87 36.17
N VAL A 71 1.11 -5.70 35.57
CA VAL A 71 1.51 -4.48 36.28
C VAL A 71 0.37 -3.45 36.18
N ASN A 72 -0.76 -3.68 36.86
CA ASN A 72 -1.61 -2.58 37.38
C ASN A 72 -2.83 -2.96 38.25
N SER A 73 -2.90 -4.15 38.84
CA SER A 73 -4.00 -4.47 39.77
C SER A 73 -3.68 -4.21 41.25
N ASN A 74 -2.70 -3.36 41.57
CA ASN A 74 -2.44 -2.94 42.95
C ASN A 74 -3.37 -1.78 43.33
N GLU A 75 -4.55 -2.15 43.84
CA GLU A 75 -5.03 -1.72 45.15
C GLU A 75 -4.93 -0.21 45.45
N TYR A 76 -5.80 0.59 44.82
CA TYR A 76 -6.13 1.89 45.38
C TYR A 76 -6.94 1.67 46.68
N PRO A 77 -6.51 2.19 47.83
CA PRO A 77 -7.34 2.17 49.03
C PRO A 77 -8.61 3.01 48.77
N PRO A 78 -9.77 2.60 49.28
CA PRO A 78 -11.02 3.31 49.06
C PRO A 78 -10.95 4.72 49.64
N ILE A 79 -10.97 5.74 48.78
CA ILE A 79 -11.11 7.12 49.20
C ILE A 79 -12.60 7.35 49.52
N SER A 80 -12.92 7.34 50.80
CA SER A 80 -14.19 7.83 51.31
C SER A 80 -14.24 9.35 51.28
N ASN A 81 -15.36 9.87 50.77
CA ASN A 81 -16.02 11.15 51.08
C ASN A 81 -15.87 12.35 50.12
N SER A 82 -17.02 12.62 49.48
CA SER A 82 -17.77 13.88 49.42
C SER A 82 -17.11 15.14 48.84
N GLN A 83 -17.63 15.61 47.70
CA GLN A 83 -18.38 16.87 47.63
C GLN A 83 -19.00 17.08 46.24
N SER A 84 -20.32 17.23 46.21
CA SER A 84 -21.13 17.64 45.07
C SER A 84 -20.81 19.08 44.67
N GLY A 85 -20.19 19.27 43.49
CA GLY A 85 -20.03 20.56 42.82
C GLY A 85 -20.88 20.59 41.56
N GLU A 86 -21.84 21.51 41.51
CA GLU A 86 -22.65 21.81 40.31
C GLU A 86 -21.75 22.26 39.15
N ILE A 87 -21.82 21.55 38.03
CA ILE A 87 -21.20 21.98 36.76
C ILE A 87 -22.26 22.71 35.94
N LEU A 88 -22.02 24.01 35.75
CA LEU A 88 -22.83 24.93 34.95
C LEU A 88 -22.66 24.58 33.45
N SER A 89 -23.67 23.97 32.84
CA SER A 89 -23.68 23.65 31.41
C SER A 89 -24.03 24.90 30.58
N LEU A 90 -23.02 25.51 29.95
CA LEU A 90 -23.21 26.54 28.93
C LEU A 90 -23.56 25.86 27.60
N SER A 91 -24.79 26.02 27.13
CA SER A 91 -25.25 25.59 25.81
C SER A 91 -24.70 26.54 24.73
N SER A 92 -23.66 26.14 24.00
CA SER A 92 -23.38 26.70 22.67
C SER A 92 -23.85 25.74 21.59
N GLU A 93 -25.00 26.08 21.04
CA GLU A 93 -25.59 25.51 19.84
C GLU A 93 -24.75 25.86 18.61
N SER A 94 -24.71 24.95 17.63
CA SER A 94 -24.07 25.02 16.30
C SER A 94 -22.63 24.51 16.19
N GLY A 95 -22.52 23.28 15.70
CA GLY A 95 -21.28 22.63 15.29
C GLY A 95 -21.32 21.16 15.67
N GLN A 96 -21.78 20.32 14.74
CA GLN A 96 -21.82 18.86 14.90
C GLN A 96 -20.38 18.29 14.89
N LEU A 97 -19.64 18.61 15.94
CA LEU A 97 -18.49 17.84 16.39
C LEU A 97 -19.05 16.54 16.94
N ILE A 98 -18.48 15.42 16.51
CA ILE A 98 -18.63 14.14 17.19
C ILE A 98 -18.01 14.36 18.57
N SER A 99 -18.81 14.80 19.53
CA SER A 99 -18.44 14.85 20.93
C SER A 99 -18.32 13.40 21.38
N MET A 100 -17.10 12.87 21.37
CA MET A 100 -16.72 11.83 22.31
C MET A 100 -16.95 12.42 23.70
N GLN A 101 -18.15 12.22 24.20
CA GLN A 101 -18.51 12.47 25.58
C GLN A 101 -17.83 11.37 26.39
N THR A 102 -16.56 11.59 26.72
CA THR A 102 -15.91 10.88 27.82
C THR A 102 -16.60 11.37 29.09
N ASN A 103 -17.60 10.61 29.53
CA ASN A 103 -18.07 10.69 30.92
C ASN A 103 -16.86 10.37 31.80
N VAL A 104 -16.34 11.41 32.44
CA VAL A 104 -15.33 11.31 33.48
C VAL A 104 -16.09 11.01 34.76
N ASP A 105 -16.53 9.78 34.92
CA ASP A 105 -16.90 9.16 36.19
C ASP A 105 -17.04 7.66 35.93
N ASP A 106 -16.13 6.91 36.54
CA ASP A 106 -15.97 5.46 36.55
C ASP A 106 -15.43 4.73 35.30
N GLU A 107 -14.45 3.88 35.60
CA GLU A 107 -13.86 2.78 34.83
C GLU A 107 -12.96 3.12 33.61
N ASP A 108 -11.66 2.89 33.83
CA ASP A 108 -10.76 2.22 32.88
C ASP A 108 -11.06 2.47 31.40
N THR A 109 -10.72 3.66 30.91
CA THR A 109 -10.44 3.87 29.49
C THR A 109 -9.09 3.24 29.13
N THR A 110 -8.98 1.94 29.39
CA THR A 110 -8.16 1.07 28.56
C THR A 110 -8.78 1.18 27.16
N VAL A 111 -8.16 1.99 26.30
CA VAL A 111 -8.46 1.97 24.87
C VAL A 111 -8.21 0.53 24.44
N SER A 112 -9.28 -0.25 24.39
CA SER A 112 -9.20 -1.70 24.33
C SER A 112 -8.62 -2.06 22.98
N ALA A 113 -7.31 -2.33 22.94
CA ALA A 113 -6.66 -2.98 21.82
C ALA A 113 -7.36 -4.30 21.44
N GLY A 114 -8.18 -4.86 22.34
CA GLY A 114 -9.08 -5.97 22.09
C GLY A 114 -10.22 -5.68 21.09
N SER A 115 -10.67 -4.43 20.93
CA SER A 115 -11.71 -4.07 19.94
C SER A 115 -11.20 -4.22 18.51
N ILE A 116 -9.98 -3.75 18.23
CA ILE A 116 -9.40 -3.84 16.88
C ILE A 116 -9.13 -5.30 16.50
N GLY A 117 -8.60 -6.11 17.43
CA GLY A 117 -8.41 -7.54 17.23
C GLY A 117 -9.72 -8.30 17.04
N GLY A 118 -10.74 -7.97 17.84
CA GLY A 118 -12.08 -8.57 17.73
C GLY A 118 -12.76 -8.26 16.40
N ASP A 119 -12.64 -7.03 15.89
CA ASP A 119 -13.21 -6.65 14.60
C ASP A 119 -12.42 -7.25 13.43
N LEU A 120 -11.08 -7.36 13.54
CA LEU A 120 -10.27 -8.07 12.55
C LEU A 120 -10.66 -9.55 12.44
N VAL A 121 -10.84 -10.25 13.57
CA VAL A 121 -11.26 -11.66 13.58
C VAL A 121 -12.66 -11.83 13.01
N LYS A 122 -13.59 -10.92 13.29
CA LYS A 122 -14.93 -10.94 12.70
C LYS A 122 -14.88 -10.73 11.17
N HIS A 123 -13.99 -9.87 10.69
CA HIS A 123 -13.88 -9.54 9.26
C HIS A 123 -12.88 -10.40 8.48
N ILE A 124 -12.09 -11.25 9.15
CA ILE A 124 -11.10 -12.13 8.49
C ILE A 124 -11.76 -13.07 7.47
N TRP A 125 -12.97 -13.54 7.78
CA TRP A 125 -13.76 -14.38 6.87
C TRP A 125 -14.18 -13.62 5.61
N MET A 126 -14.51 -12.32 5.74
CA MET A 126 -14.84 -11.46 4.60
C MET A 126 -13.64 -11.28 3.68
N LEU A 127 -12.43 -11.10 4.23
CA LEU A 127 -11.19 -11.03 3.46
C LEU A 127 -10.90 -12.33 2.70
N PHE A 128 -11.15 -13.48 3.33
CA PHE A 128 -10.98 -14.78 2.70
C PHE A 128 -11.92 -15.00 1.52
N VAL A 129 -13.17 -14.51 1.61
CA VAL A 129 -14.15 -14.57 0.50
C VAL A 129 -13.83 -13.55 -0.60
N LEU A 130 -13.37 -12.35 -0.25
CA LEU A 130 -13.01 -11.30 -1.21
C LEU A 130 -11.74 -11.65 -2.01
N SER A 131 -10.80 -12.39 -1.43
CA SER A 131 -9.54 -12.78 -2.07
C SER A 131 -9.72 -13.56 -3.39
N PRO A 132 -10.47 -14.69 -3.47
CA PRO A 132 -10.69 -15.42 -4.72
C PRO A 132 -11.52 -14.61 -5.73
N ILE A 133 -12.45 -13.76 -5.27
CA ILE A 133 -13.22 -12.87 -6.14
C ILE A 133 -12.30 -11.83 -6.79
N ALA A 134 -11.42 -11.21 -6.01
CA ALA A 134 -10.41 -10.27 -6.51
C ALA A 134 -9.43 -10.95 -7.47
N LEU A 135 -9.06 -12.21 -7.20
CA LEU A 135 -8.21 -13.01 -8.09
C LEU A 135 -8.90 -13.29 -9.43
N LEU A 136 -10.17 -13.72 -9.41
CA LEU A 136 -10.97 -13.94 -10.61
C LEU A 136 -11.18 -12.64 -11.40
N LEU A 137 -11.48 -11.53 -10.72
CA LEU A 137 -11.60 -10.21 -11.33
C LEU A 137 -10.28 -9.75 -11.96
N SER A 138 -9.15 -9.96 -11.27
CA SER A 138 -7.82 -9.64 -11.78
C SER A 138 -7.50 -10.47 -13.03
N PHE A 139 -7.78 -11.77 -13.02
CA PHE A 139 -7.61 -12.63 -14.18
C PHE A 139 -8.49 -12.19 -15.36
N GLY A 140 -9.77 -11.89 -15.09
CA GLY A 140 -10.69 -11.33 -16.08
C GLY A 140 -10.21 -9.99 -16.62
N TYR A 141 -9.64 -9.13 -15.76
CA TYR A 141 -9.08 -7.85 -16.13
C TYR A 141 -7.83 -7.99 -17.00
N ILE A 142 -6.94 -8.95 -16.73
CA ILE A 142 -5.77 -9.25 -17.60
C ILE A 142 -6.25 -9.70 -18.99
N LEU A 143 -7.28 -10.55 -19.05
CA LEU A 143 -7.88 -10.95 -20.33
C LEU A 143 -8.51 -9.77 -21.09
N LEU A 144 -9.19 -8.87 -20.38
CA LEU A 144 -9.79 -7.67 -20.95
C LEU A 144 -8.70 -6.72 -21.45
N LEU A 145 -7.64 -6.51 -20.65
CA LEU A 145 -6.49 -5.70 -21.03
C LEU A 145 -5.93 -6.16 -22.36
N LYS A 146 -5.73 -7.47 -22.60
CA LYS A 146 -5.22 -7.99 -23.89
C LYS A 146 -5.98 -7.43 -25.11
N TYR A 147 -7.31 -7.44 -25.08
CA TYR A 147 -8.11 -6.98 -26.21
C TYR A 147 -8.18 -5.45 -26.27
N PHE A 148 -8.20 -4.79 -25.12
CA PHE A 148 -8.42 -3.36 -25.02
C PHE A 148 -7.15 -2.54 -24.75
N VAL A 149 -5.92 -3.10 -24.73
CA VAL A 149 -4.67 -2.37 -24.40
C VAL A 149 -4.58 -1.07 -25.19
N LYS A 150 -4.81 -1.13 -26.50
CA LYS A 150 -4.75 0.05 -27.36
C LYS A 150 -5.78 1.09 -26.93
N PHE A 151 -7.02 0.68 -26.70
CA PHE A 151 -8.08 1.59 -26.30
C PHE A 151 -7.82 2.18 -24.91
N VAL A 152 -7.44 1.35 -23.94
CA VAL A 152 -7.13 1.76 -22.55
C VAL A 152 -6.00 2.78 -22.50
N VAL A 153 -4.90 2.55 -23.23
CA VAL A 153 -3.77 3.50 -23.25
C VAL A 153 -4.18 4.84 -23.87
N TRP A 154 -4.87 4.82 -25.02
CA TRP A 154 -5.32 6.06 -25.66
C TRP A 154 -6.37 6.80 -24.83
N PHE A 155 -7.32 6.06 -24.25
CA PHE A 155 -8.35 6.60 -23.37
C PHE A 155 -7.72 7.24 -22.14
N SER A 156 -6.77 6.56 -21.47
CA SER A 156 -6.06 7.11 -20.31
C SER A 156 -5.32 8.41 -20.65
N ILE A 157 -4.63 8.46 -21.79
CA ILE A 157 -3.93 9.67 -22.25
C ILE A 157 -4.92 10.80 -22.53
N ILE A 158 -6.01 10.52 -23.26
CA ILE A 158 -7.02 11.53 -23.62
C ILE A 158 -7.71 12.05 -22.37
N VAL A 159 -8.12 11.16 -21.46
CA VAL A 159 -8.77 11.52 -20.19
C VAL A 159 -7.82 12.31 -19.30
N GLY A 160 -6.54 11.92 -19.20
CA GLY A 160 -5.55 12.66 -18.41
C GLY A 160 -5.34 14.08 -18.93
N ILE A 161 -5.21 14.24 -20.25
CA ILE A 161 -5.10 15.56 -20.88
C ILE A 161 -6.40 16.36 -20.65
N ALA A 162 -7.56 15.74 -20.86
CA ALA A 162 -8.85 16.40 -20.65
C ALA A 162 -9.06 16.86 -19.20
N LEU A 163 -8.66 16.06 -18.21
CA LEU A 163 -8.72 16.42 -16.79
C LEU A 163 -7.84 17.64 -16.48
N LEU A 164 -6.64 17.72 -17.04
CA LEU A 164 -5.79 18.91 -16.87
C LEU A 164 -6.46 20.17 -17.43
N TYR A 165 -7.10 20.08 -18.59
CA TYR A 165 -7.86 21.22 -19.15
C TYR A 165 -9.07 21.59 -18.30
N ILE A 166 -9.85 20.61 -17.83
CA ILE A 166 -11.02 20.83 -16.99
C ILE A 166 -10.61 21.50 -15.67
N VAL A 167 -9.55 21.00 -15.01
CA VAL A 167 -9.05 21.58 -13.75
C VAL A 167 -8.54 23.01 -13.98
N GLY A 168 -7.78 23.25 -15.05
CA GLY A 168 -7.31 24.60 -15.40
C GLY A 168 -8.46 25.57 -15.66
N LEU A 169 -9.47 25.17 -16.42
CA LEU A 169 -10.67 25.98 -16.68
C LEU A 169 -11.51 26.21 -15.43
N ALA A 170 -11.70 25.18 -14.59
CA ALA A 170 -12.45 25.30 -13.34
C ALA A 170 -11.80 26.31 -12.39
N LEU A 171 -10.47 26.33 -12.29
CA LEU A 171 -9.74 27.31 -11.49
C LEU A 171 -9.89 28.73 -12.03
N ILE A 172 -9.91 28.92 -13.35
CA ILE A 172 -10.14 30.24 -13.96
C ILE A 172 -11.57 30.71 -13.70
N ILE A 173 -12.58 29.86 -13.88
CA ILE A 173 -13.99 30.20 -13.60
C ILE A 173 -14.16 30.56 -12.12
N LEU A 174 -13.59 29.77 -11.22
CA LEU A 174 -13.62 30.01 -9.78
C LEU A 174 -12.90 31.32 -9.43
N GLY A 175 -11.76 31.61 -10.06
CA GLY A 175 -11.03 32.87 -9.90
C GLY A 175 -11.86 34.07 -10.34
N ILE A 176 -12.53 34.01 -11.50
CA ILE A 176 -13.42 35.10 -11.98
C ILE A 176 -14.61 35.28 -11.04
N TYR A 177 -15.19 34.19 -10.54
CA TYR A 177 -16.29 34.23 -9.58
C TYR A 177 -15.89 34.96 -8.29
N PHE A 178 -14.75 34.60 -7.68
CA PHE A 178 -14.23 35.27 -6.49
C PHE A 178 -13.83 36.73 -6.74
N PHE A 179 -13.31 37.03 -7.93
CA PHE A 179 -12.99 38.40 -8.32
C PHE A 179 -14.22 39.31 -8.36
N THR A 180 -15.38 38.75 -8.77
CA THR A 180 -16.63 39.51 -8.88
C THR A 180 -17.30 39.74 -7.52
N GLN A 181 -17.00 38.91 -6.52
CA GLN A 181 -17.67 38.94 -5.21
C GLN A 181 -17.02 39.93 -4.21
N ASP A 182 -15.98 40.66 -4.62
CA ASP A 182 -15.22 41.70 -3.87
C ASP A 182 -14.68 41.32 -2.48
N ASN A 183 -14.95 40.12 -1.97
CA ASN A 183 -14.55 39.71 -0.64
C ASN A 183 -13.11 39.19 -0.55
N GLN A 184 -12.49 38.74 -1.66
CA GLN A 184 -11.16 38.12 -1.66
C GLN A 184 -10.39 38.31 -2.99
N THR A 185 -10.08 39.55 -3.35
CA THR A 185 -9.37 39.88 -4.60
C THR A 185 -7.99 39.23 -4.70
N ASP A 186 -7.23 39.15 -3.61
CA ASP A 186 -5.90 38.52 -3.60
C ASP A 186 -5.94 37.02 -3.95
N ILE A 187 -6.88 36.29 -3.36
CA ILE A 187 -7.06 34.86 -3.61
C ILE A 187 -7.55 34.62 -5.05
N ALA A 188 -8.43 35.48 -5.55
CA ALA A 188 -8.92 35.43 -6.92
C ALA A 188 -7.80 35.58 -7.95
N ILE A 189 -6.88 36.53 -7.74
CA ILE A 189 -5.71 36.74 -8.63
C ILE A 189 -4.80 35.51 -8.61
N ILE A 190 -4.53 34.94 -7.44
CA ILE A 190 -3.68 33.74 -7.30
C ILE A 190 -4.30 32.55 -8.04
N LEU A 191 -5.60 32.30 -7.85
CA LEU A 191 -6.32 31.21 -8.53
C LEU A 191 -6.29 31.37 -10.05
N LEU A 192 -6.47 32.60 -10.54
CA LEU A 192 -6.45 32.92 -11.97
C LEU A 192 -5.07 32.66 -12.58
N VAL A 193 -4.00 33.15 -11.95
CA VAL A 193 -2.62 32.93 -12.40
C VAL A 193 -2.28 31.43 -12.42
N PHE A 194 -2.67 30.70 -11.38
CA PHE A 194 -2.42 29.26 -11.28
C PHE A 194 -3.20 28.47 -12.35
N GLY A 195 -4.46 28.85 -12.61
CA GLY A 195 -5.28 28.25 -13.67
C GLY A 195 -4.68 28.45 -15.06
N ILE A 196 -4.18 29.65 -15.37
CA ILE A 196 -3.48 29.93 -16.65
C ILE A 196 -2.21 29.09 -16.76
N LEU A 197 -1.42 29.00 -15.69
CA LEU A 197 -0.18 28.22 -15.68
C LEU A 197 -0.47 26.73 -15.95
N ILE A 198 -1.49 26.16 -15.31
CA ILE A 198 -1.93 24.77 -15.57
C ILE A 198 -2.33 24.58 -17.03
N LEU A 199 -3.06 25.53 -17.63
CA LEU A 199 -3.42 25.45 -19.05
C LEU A 199 -2.21 25.48 -19.98
N ILE A 200 -1.21 26.32 -19.70
CA ILE A 200 0.04 26.35 -20.47
C ILE A 200 0.75 24.99 -20.36
N VAL A 201 0.84 24.42 -19.15
CA VAL A 201 1.42 23.09 -18.94
C VAL A 201 0.64 22.01 -19.70
N ALA A 202 -0.70 22.05 -19.69
CA ALA A 202 -1.54 21.12 -20.43
C ALA A 202 -1.30 21.19 -21.95
N ILE A 203 -1.10 22.39 -22.51
CA ILE A 203 -0.74 22.59 -23.92
C ILE A 203 0.62 21.96 -24.22
N VAL A 204 1.64 22.23 -23.38
CA VAL A 204 2.99 21.66 -23.55
C VAL A 204 2.94 20.13 -23.51
N ILE A 205 2.22 19.54 -22.54
CA ILE A 205 2.05 18.08 -22.44
C ILE A 205 1.36 17.53 -23.69
N THR A 206 0.33 18.21 -24.19
CA THR A 206 -0.38 17.80 -25.41
C THR A 206 0.56 17.76 -26.63
N VAL A 207 1.43 18.77 -26.77
CA VAL A 207 2.46 18.82 -27.83
C VAL A 207 3.48 17.69 -27.67
N VAL A 208 3.98 17.44 -26.45
CA VAL A 208 4.92 16.34 -26.17
C VAL A 208 4.32 14.97 -26.51
N VAL A 209 3.06 14.75 -26.13
CA VAL A 209 2.32 13.52 -26.46
C VAL A 209 2.12 13.39 -27.97
N TYR A 210 1.85 14.50 -28.66
CA TYR A 210 1.73 14.52 -30.12
C TYR A 210 3.02 14.07 -30.82
N PHE A 211 4.18 14.58 -30.40
CA PHE A 211 5.47 14.15 -30.94
C PHE A 211 5.86 12.71 -30.53
N SER A 212 5.39 12.24 -29.37
CA SER A 212 5.71 10.92 -28.84
C SER A 212 4.81 9.79 -29.35
N ARG A 213 3.91 10.05 -30.31
CA ARG A 213 2.96 9.05 -30.86
C ARG A 213 3.61 7.74 -31.30
N ASN A 214 4.78 7.80 -31.94
CA ASN A 214 5.49 6.59 -32.39
C ASN A 214 6.04 5.78 -31.21
N LYS A 215 6.55 6.45 -30.17
CA LYS A 215 7.01 5.79 -28.93
C LYS A 215 5.85 5.15 -28.18
N ILE A 216 4.69 5.82 -28.14
CA ILE A 216 3.46 5.27 -27.53
C ILE A 216 2.99 4.02 -28.29
N ARG A 217 3.05 4.02 -29.63
CA ARG A 217 2.73 2.84 -30.44
C ARG A 217 3.66 1.66 -30.12
N LEU A 218 4.96 1.92 -29.93
CA LEU A 218 5.92 0.89 -29.49
C LEU A 218 5.58 0.37 -28.08
N GLY A 219 5.26 1.27 -27.14
CA GLY A 219 4.82 0.89 -25.80
C GLY A 219 3.56 0.01 -25.80
N ILE A 220 2.58 0.31 -26.65
CA ILE A 220 1.38 -0.51 -26.83
C ILE A 220 1.73 -1.90 -27.36
N GLN A 221 2.71 -2.02 -28.27
CA GLN A 221 3.16 -3.32 -28.76
C GLN A 221 3.85 -4.13 -27.67
N LEU A 222 4.77 -3.51 -26.92
CA LEU A 222 5.43 -4.16 -25.78
C LEU A 222 4.42 -4.62 -24.73
N MET A 223 3.41 -3.81 -24.44
CA MET A 223 2.35 -4.16 -23.48
C MET A 223 1.46 -5.30 -24.00
N LYS A 224 1.18 -5.37 -25.30
CA LYS A 224 0.48 -6.52 -25.91
C LYS A 224 1.30 -7.80 -25.83
N GLU A 225 2.60 -7.72 -26.10
CA GLU A 225 3.51 -8.87 -25.97
C GLU A 225 3.62 -9.32 -24.51
N ALA A 226 3.72 -8.38 -23.57
CA ALA A 226 3.71 -8.67 -22.13
C ALA A 226 2.39 -9.36 -21.72
N CYS A 227 1.23 -8.89 -22.20
CA CYS A 227 -0.05 -9.57 -21.94
C CYS A 227 -0.12 -10.96 -22.58
N ASN A 228 0.47 -11.16 -23.76
CA ASN A 228 0.56 -12.48 -24.38
C ASN A 228 1.47 -13.42 -23.58
N ALA A 229 2.62 -12.94 -23.09
CA ALA A 229 3.52 -13.69 -22.23
C ALA A 229 2.86 -14.05 -20.89
N LEU A 230 2.16 -13.11 -20.25
CA LEU A 230 1.38 -13.35 -19.02
C LEU A 230 0.29 -14.41 -19.22
N ARG A 231 -0.30 -14.50 -20.42
CA ARG A 231 -1.24 -15.56 -20.74
C ARG A 231 -0.55 -16.91 -20.91
N ALA A 232 0.64 -16.93 -21.51
CA ALA A 232 1.44 -18.15 -21.64
C ALA A 232 1.92 -18.65 -20.26
N MET A 233 2.06 -17.75 -19.29
CA MET A 233 2.48 -18.03 -17.91
C MET A 233 1.39 -17.62 -16.90
N PRO A 234 0.23 -18.31 -16.85
CA PRO A 234 -0.90 -17.91 -16.00
C PRO A 234 -0.62 -18.01 -14.49
N LEU A 235 0.45 -18.72 -14.10
CA LEU A 235 0.91 -18.80 -12.72
C LEU A 235 1.70 -17.55 -12.29
N LEU A 236 2.19 -16.73 -13.23
CA LEU A 236 3.01 -15.57 -12.92
C LEU A 236 2.21 -14.48 -12.16
N PRO A 237 0.98 -14.10 -12.57
CA PRO A 237 0.12 -13.24 -11.77
C PRO A 237 -0.19 -13.81 -10.39
N LEU A 238 -0.30 -15.15 -10.26
CA LEU A 238 -0.52 -15.81 -8.97
C LEU A 238 0.71 -15.68 -8.07
N CYS A 239 1.92 -15.82 -8.62
CA CYS A 239 3.17 -15.57 -7.90
C CYS A 239 3.23 -14.13 -7.41
N THR A 240 2.98 -13.13 -8.27
CA THR A 240 2.99 -11.71 -7.86
C THR A 240 1.89 -11.41 -6.84
N ALA A 241 0.70 -12.00 -6.97
CA ALA A 241 -0.36 -11.87 -5.98
C ALA A 241 0.04 -12.47 -4.63
N SER A 242 0.66 -13.66 -4.63
CA SER A 242 1.16 -14.28 -3.41
C SER A 242 2.26 -13.44 -2.73
N ILE A 243 3.15 -12.83 -3.52
CA ILE A 243 4.15 -11.86 -3.05
C ILE A 243 3.47 -10.66 -2.39
N GLY A 244 2.45 -10.08 -3.03
CA GLY A 244 1.69 -8.96 -2.49
C GLY A 244 0.95 -9.30 -1.20
N VAL A 245 0.38 -10.50 -1.08
CA VAL A 245 -0.26 -10.96 0.17
C VAL A 245 0.75 -11.04 1.30
N VAL A 246 1.94 -11.58 1.04
CA VAL A 246 3.02 -11.64 2.04
C VAL A 246 3.43 -10.24 2.48
N GLU A 247 3.60 -9.31 1.54
CA GLU A 247 3.94 -7.92 1.85
C GLU A 247 2.87 -7.24 2.70
N ILE A 248 1.57 -7.41 2.37
CA ILE A 248 0.46 -6.87 3.16
C ILE A 248 0.44 -7.46 4.57
N ILE A 249 0.63 -8.79 4.71
CA ILE A 249 0.69 -9.46 6.01
C ILE A 249 1.87 -8.92 6.82
N SER A 250 3.06 -8.81 6.22
CA SER A 250 4.25 -8.26 6.87
C SER A 250 4.06 -6.80 7.27
N MET A 251 3.41 -5.98 6.44
CA MET A 251 3.07 -4.59 6.75
C MET A 251 2.09 -4.49 7.93
N GLY A 252 1.06 -5.35 7.94
CA GLY A 252 0.11 -5.43 9.06
C GLY A 252 0.79 -5.81 10.37
N PHE A 253 1.65 -6.83 10.35
CA PHE A 253 2.43 -7.23 11.52
C PHE A 253 3.41 -6.15 11.99
N TYR A 254 4.10 -5.48 11.06
CA TYR A 254 4.96 -4.34 11.40
C TYR A 254 4.15 -3.21 12.06
N GLY A 255 2.94 -2.92 11.56
CA GLY A 255 2.03 -1.96 12.17
C GLY A 255 1.63 -2.33 13.60
N LEU A 256 1.19 -3.58 13.81
CA LEU A 256 0.83 -4.08 15.15
C LEU A 256 2.01 -4.02 16.12
N LEU A 257 3.19 -4.43 15.67
CA LEU A 257 4.41 -4.39 16.47
C LEU A 257 4.82 -2.95 16.80
N SER A 258 4.65 -2.02 15.86
CA SER A 258 4.90 -0.60 16.10
C SER A 258 3.96 -0.01 17.16
N ILE A 259 2.67 -0.37 17.11
CA ILE A 259 1.69 0.03 18.15
C ILE A 259 2.08 -0.56 19.51
N TYR A 260 2.44 -1.84 19.54
CA TYR A 260 2.88 -2.51 20.77
C TYR A 260 4.15 -1.87 21.34
N ALA A 261 5.17 -1.61 20.51
CA ALA A 261 6.42 -0.98 20.92
C ALA A 261 6.19 0.42 21.52
N LEU A 262 5.27 1.21 20.94
CA LEU A 262 4.90 2.53 21.45
C LEU A 262 4.10 2.45 22.77
N SER A 263 3.41 1.34 23.02
CA SER A 263 2.65 1.13 24.27
C SER A 263 3.54 0.74 25.47
N ILE A 264 4.79 0.30 25.22
CA ILE A 264 5.75 -0.01 26.30
C ILE A 264 6.32 1.29 26.86
N THR A 265 5.62 1.86 27.84
CA THR A 265 6.10 3.00 28.62
C THR A 265 6.76 2.53 29.91
N SER A 266 7.89 3.12 30.26
CA SER A 266 8.49 3.02 31.59
C SER A 266 8.07 4.24 32.41
N GLU A 267 7.76 4.05 33.69
CA GLU A 267 7.63 5.18 34.61
C GLU A 267 9.01 5.79 34.83
N GLY A 268 9.18 7.06 34.46
CA GLY A 268 10.38 7.83 34.79
C GLY A 268 10.33 8.32 36.25
N GLU A 269 11.49 8.71 36.80
CA GLU A 269 11.59 9.29 38.16
C GLU A 269 10.69 10.52 38.39
N SER A 270 10.29 11.19 37.30
CA SER A 270 9.40 12.36 37.30
C SER A 270 7.91 12.03 37.30
N GLY A 271 7.53 10.74 37.27
CA GLY A 271 6.14 10.29 37.10
C GLY A 271 5.59 10.50 35.68
N ILE A 272 6.39 11.06 34.76
CA ILE A 272 6.05 11.16 33.34
C ILE A 272 6.38 9.81 32.69
N ARG A 273 5.42 9.24 31.96
CA ARG A 273 5.61 8.01 31.18
C ARG A 273 6.53 8.30 30.00
N GLU A 274 7.73 7.73 30.03
CA GLU A 274 8.67 7.80 28.91
C GLU A 274 8.67 6.48 28.14
N THR A 275 8.83 6.54 26.82
CA THR A 275 8.98 5.34 25.98
C THR A 275 10.20 4.55 26.42
N SER A 276 10.02 3.27 26.74
CA SER A 276 11.12 2.41 27.17
C SER A 276 12.14 2.20 26.05
N THR A 277 13.44 2.20 26.42
CA THR A 277 14.54 1.86 25.50
C THR A 277 14.31 0.52 24.79
N ALA A 278 13.65 -0.44 25.46
CA ALA A 278 13.30 -1.72 24.87
C ALA A 278 12.31 -1.59 23.70
N GLY A 279 11.31 -0.70 23.80
CA GLY A 279 10.36 -0.41 22.73
C GLY A 279 11.05 0.21 21.51
N ILE A 280 12.00 1.13 21.73
CA ILE A 280 12.78 1.76 20.66
C ILE A 280 13.65 0.72 19.92
N ILE A 281 14.35 -0.16 20.67
CA ILE A 281 15.17 -1.23 20.08
C ILE A 281 14.32 -2.20 19.27
N LEU A 282 13.15 -2.59 19.79
CA LEU A 282 12.22 -3.50 19.14
C LEU A 282 11.64 -2.90 17.85
N LEU A 283 11.26 -1.62 17.86
CA LEU A 283 10.80 -0.90 16.67
C LEU A 283 11.90 -0.81 15.60
N PHE A 284 13.14 -0.50 16.01
CA PHE A 284 14.29 -0.47 15.10
C PHE A 284 14.53 -1.83 14.44
N LEU A 285 14.55 -2.91 15.21
CA LEU A 285 14.75 -4.27 14.69
C LEU A 285 13.63 -4.67 13.72
N ALA A 286 12.37 -4.39 14.08
CA ALA A 286 11.24 -4.67 13.20
C ALA A 286 11.28 -3.87 11.90
N SER A 287 11.77 -2.62 11.94
CA SER A 287 11.92 -1.78 10.74
C SER A 287 12.96 -2.35 9.76
N ILE A 288 14.06 -2.91 10.27
CA ILE A 288 15.11 -3.57 9.47
C ILE A 288 14.54 -4.84 8.83
N VAL A 289 13.86 -5.68 9.62
CA VAL A 289 13.27 -6.93 9.12
C VAL A 289 12.22 -6.63 8.06
N TYR A 290 11.33 -5.65 8.29
CA TYR A 290 10.32 -5.25 7.32
C TYR A 290 10.94 -4.73 6.02
N THR A 291 11.92 -3.82 6.13
CA THR A 291 12.65 -3.27 4.96
C THR A 291 13.33 -4.38 4.15
N TRP A 292 13.92 -5.36 4.83
CA TRP A 292 14.51 -6.53 4.17
C TRP A 292 13.47 -7.37 3.43
N ILE A 293 12.31 -7.64 4.05
CA ILE A 293 11.20 -8.37 3.39
C ILE A 293 10.73 -7.60 2.16
N THR A 294 10.52 -6.28 2.26
CA THR A 294 10.08 -5.45 1.12
C THR A 294 11.09 -5.48 -0.02
N PHE A 295 12.40 -5.34 0.26
CA PHE A 295 13.43 -5.43 -0.78
C PHE A 295 13.53 -6.83 -1.39
N PHE A 296 13.38 -7.88 -0.58
CA PHE A 296 13.37 -9.26 -1.07
C PHE A 296 12.18 -9.51 -1.99
N THR A 297 10.98 -9.13 -1.56
CA THR A 297 9.72 -9.17 -2.33
C THR A 297 9.85 -8.39 -3.65
N ALA A 298 10.38 -7.17 -3.61
CA ALA A 298 10.63 -6.37 -4.81
C ALA A 298 11.65 -7.05 -5.75
N GLY A 299 12.72 -7.62 -5.20
CA GLY A 299 13.72 -8.38 -5.94
C GLY A 299 13.15 -9.64 -6.60
N CYS A 300 12.32 -10.40 -5.89
CA CYS A 300 11.60 -11.55 -6.44
C CYS A 300 10.66 -11.13 -7.57
N ASN A 301 9.92 -10.03 -7.38
CA ASN A 301 9.02 -9.51 -8.41
C ASN A 301 9.80 -9.09 -9.68
N GLN A 302 10.96 -8.45 -9.50
CA GLN A 302 11.87 -8.12 -10.61
C GLN A 302 12.45 -9.37 -11.29
N CYS A 303 12.81 -10.42 -10.54
CA CYS A 303 13.29 -11.69 -11.10
C CYS A 303 12.23 -12.48 -11.84
N ILE A 304 10.96 -12.34 -11.46
CA ILE A 304 9.84 -12.95 -12.18
C ILE A 304 9.58 -12.24 -13.53
N ILE A 305 9.83 -10.93 -13.58
CA ILE A 305 9.66 -10.10 -14.77
C ILE A 305 10.83 -10.27 -15.77
N ALA A 306 12.03 -10.57 -15.27
CA ALA A 306 13.26 -10.71 -16.07
C ALA A 306 13.43 -12.11 -16.67
#